data_AF-A0A5C6ZL07-F1
#
_entry.id   AF-A0A5C6ZL07-F1
#
_cell.length_a   1.000
_cell.length_b   1.000
_cell.length_c   1.000
_cell.angle_alpha   90.00
_cell.angle_beta   90.00
_cell.angle_gamma   90.00
#
_symmetry.space_group_name_H-M   'P 1'
#
loop_
_entity.id
_entity.type
_entity.pdbx_description
1 polymer ?
#
loop_
_entity_poly.entity_id
_entity_poly.type
_entity_poly.pdbx_seq_one_letter_code
_entity_poly.pdbx_strand_id
1 'polypeptide(L)'
;MVTVAALAETGNEVLCIAIEEQKVKNTNEGSIDEPHLHLLSARTIKAGRLKLSTSFNEGLEHAEIIFFALPRPEARDGSANHKSFLM
;
A
#
# COMPACT_ATOMS: atom_id res chain seq x y z
N MET A 1 -2.24 2.97 5.61
CA MET A 1 -0.93 3.32 5.02
C MET A 1 0.22 3.25 6.02
N VAL A 2 -0.04 3.03 7.31
CA VAL A 2 0.96 3.02 8.39
C VAL A 2 2.17 2.11 8.14
N THR A 3 1.96 0.81 7.90
CA THR A 3 3.07 -0.16 7.73
C THR A 3 3.97 0.18 6.55
N VAL A 4 3.39 0.54 5.40
CA VAL A 4 4.16 0.85 4.19
C VAL A 4 5.01 2.10 4.38
N ALA A 5 4.47 3.13 5.01
CA ALA A 5 5.21 4.37 5.26
C ALA A 5 6.33 4.13 6.30
N ALA A 6 6.05 3.37 7.36
CA ALA A 6 7.06 3.03 8.37
C ALA A 6 8.23 2.22 7.77
N LEU A 7 7.95 1.23 6.91
CA LEU A 7 8.98 0.45 6.22
C LEU A 7 9.79 1.31 5.24
N ALA A 8 9.14 2.22 4.52
CA ALA A 8 9.85 3.12 3.61
C ALA A 8 10.75 4.09 4.38
N GLU A 9 10.29 4.60 5.53
CA GLU A 9 11.05 5.53 6.36
C GLU A 9 12.32 4.90 6.94
N THR A 10 12.28 3.62 7.29
CA THR A 10 13.45 2.88 7.78
C THR A 10 14.49 2.56 6.69
N GLY A 11 14.21 2.89 5.43
CA GLY A 11 15.17 2.79 4.33
C GLY A 11 14.83 1.77 3.25
N ASN A 12 13.71 1.04 3.38
CA ASN A 12 13.31 0.04 2.39
C ASN A 12 12.69 0.68 1.15
N GLU A 13 12.83 0.02 -0.01
CA GLU A 13 12.08 0.35 -1.21
C GLU A 13 10.72 -0.37 -1.19
N VAL A 14 9.66 0.41 -1.00
CA VAL A 14 8.31 -0.10 -0.78
C VAL A 14 7.42 0.26 -1.97
N LEU A 15 6.88 -0.76 -2.63
CA LEU A 15 5.82 -0.64 -3.61
C LEU A 15 4.49 -1.08 -2.99
N CYS A 16 3.55 -0.14 -2.86
CA CYS A 16 2.23 -0.39 -2.31
C CYS A 16 1.22 -0.56 -3.46
N ILE A 17 0.67 -1.76 -3.59
CA ILE A 17 -0.37 -2.04 -4.58
C ILE A 17 -1.74 -1.70 -4.00
N ALA A 18 -2.48 -0.83 -4.69
CA ALA A 18 -3.84 -0.46 -4.32
C ALA A 18 -4.77 -0.60 -5.53
N ILE A 19 -6.03 -0.98 -5.28
CA ILE A 19 -7.03 -1.18 -6.36
C ILE A 19 -7.54 0.16 -6.90
N GLU A 20 -7.57 1.19 -6.07
CA GLU A 20 -8.16 2.49 -6.40
C GLU A 20 -7.14 3.38 -7.13
N GLU A 21 -7.28 3.50 -8.45
CA GLU A 21 -6.39 4.30 -9.32
C GLU A 21 -6.26 5.76 -8.87
N GLN A 22 -7.38 6.38 -8.47
CA GLN A 22 -7.36 7.78 -8.04
C GLN A 22 -6.51 7.97 -6.78
N LYS A 23 -6.57 7.01 -5.84
CA LYS A 23 -5.75 7.02 -4.63
C LYS A 23 -4.28 6.88 -4.96
N VAL A 24 -3.92 5.98 -5.89
CA VAL A 24 -2.55 5.81 -6.38
C VAL A 24 -2.02 7.12 -6.95
N LYS A 25 -2.78 7.73 -7.86
CA LYS A 25 -2.42 9.01 -8.48
C LYS A 25 -2.24 10.12 -7.45
N ASN A 26 -3.24 10.36 -6.60
CA ASN A 26 -3.23 11.40 -5.58
C ASN A 26 -2.03 11.24 -4.63
N THR A 27 -1.77 10.01 -4.18
CA THR A 27 -0.68 9.75 -3.22
C THR A 27 0.68 9.97 -3.88
N ASN A 28 0.88 9.51 -5.11
CA ASN A 28 2.13 9.74 -5.86
C ASN A 28 2.36 11.23 -6.16
N GLU A 29 1.31 12.04 -6.26
CA GLU A 29 1.36 13.50 -6.37
C GLU A 29 1.57 14.21 -5.01
N GLY A 30 1.63 13.46 -3.90
CA GLY A 30 1.87 13.96 -2.54
C GLY A 30 0.61 14.32 -1.76
N SER A 31 -0.58 14.01 -2.28
CA SER A 31 -1.86 14.15 -1.56
C SER A 31 -2.12 12.90 -0.72
N ILE A 32 -2.06 13.05 0.61
CA ILE A 32 -2.04 11.92 1.55
C ILE A 32 -3.20 12.06 2.53
N ASP A 33 -4.21 11.21 2.37
CA ASP A 33 -5.44 11.17 3.18
C ASP A 33 -5.24 10.51 4.56
N GLU A 34 -4.10 10.77 5.21
CA GLU A 34 -3.81 10.35 6.58
C GLU A 34 -3.08 11.51 7.31
N PRO A 35 -3.79 12.40 8.02
CA PRO A 35 -3.23 13.63 8.59
C PRO A 35 -2.00 13.40 9.48
N HIS A 36 -2.02 12.33 10.28
CA HIS A 36 -0.93 11.98 11.19
C HIS A 36 0.29 11.37 10.48
N LEU A 37 0.13 10.91 9.24
CA LEU A 37 1.16 10.24 8.46
C LEU A 37 1.64 11.06 7.26
N HIS A 38 1.00 12.21 7.01
CA HIS A 38 1.23 13.06 5.85
C HIS A 38 2.72 13.41 5.66
N LEU A 39 3.37 13.93 6.71
CA LEU A 39 4.77 14.35 6.62
C LEU A 39 5.72 13.19 6.33
N LEU A 40 5.53 12.05 6.99
CA LEU A 40 6.38 10.88 6.85
C LEU A 40 6.22 10.29 5.45
N SER A 41 4.97 10.07 5.03
CA SER A 41 4.65 9.50 3.72
C SER A 41 5.09 10.41 2.58
N ALA A 42 4.91 11.73 2.70
CA ALA A 42 5.35 12.69 1.68
C ALA A 42 6.89 12.72 1.54
N ARG A 43 7.62 12.61 2.65
CA ARG A 43 9.10 12.51 2.62
C ARG A 43 9.56 11.24 1.93
N THR A 44 8.96 10.09 2.26
CA THR A 44 9.35 8.81 1.66
C THR A 44 9.01 8.73 0.17
N ILE A 45 7.89 9.33 -0.25
CA ILE A 45 7.50 9.44 -1.66
C ILE A 45 8.46 10.36 -2.41
N LYS A 46 8.75 11.55 -1.86
CA LYS A 46 9.73 12.48 -2.46
C LYS A 46 11.13 11.87 -2.56
N ALA A 47 11.52 11.03 -1.60
CA ALA A 47 12.78 10.30 -1.61
C ALA A 47 12.77 9.09 -2.58
N GLY A 48 11.65 8.78 -3.23
CA GLY A 48 11.51 7.64 -4.14
C GLY A 48 11.43 6.26 -3.45
N ARG A 49 11.41 6.22 -2.12
CA ARG A 49 11.38 4.99 -1.30
C ARG A 49 9.98 4.40 -1.14
N LEU A 50 8.94 5.21 -1.29
CA LEU A 50 7.55 4.75 -1.30
C LEU A 50 6.92 5.10 -2.65
N LYS A 51 6.38 4.10 -3.34
CA LYS A 51 5.60 4.26 -4.57
C LYS A 51 4.28 3.53 -4.45
N LEU A 52 3.26 4.04 -5.13
CA LEU A 52 1.99 3.35 -5.29
C LEU A 52 1.79 2.94 -6.75
N SER A 53 1.19 1.77 -6.94
CA SER A 53 0.79 1.27 -8.25
C SER A 53 -0.52 0.49 -8.16
N THR A 54 -1.19 0.31 -9.29
CA THR A 54 -2.32 -0.63 -9.44
C THR A 54 -1.89 -1.95 -10.08
N SER A 55 -0.65 -2.05 -10.57
CA SER A 55 -0.14 -3.23 -11.26
C SER A 55 0.34 -4.29 -10.27
N PHE A 56 -0.40 -5.39 -10.17
CA PHE A 56 0.02 -6.52 -9.36
C PHE A 56 1.33 -7.15 -9.87
N ASN A 57 1.51 -7.24 -11.20
CA ASN A 57 2.73 -7.78 -11.80
C ASN A 57 3.97 -6.95 -11.45
N GLU A 58 3.84 -5.62 -11.43
CA GLU A 58 4.93 -4.73 -10.98
C GLU A 58 5.29 -5.02 -9.53
N GLY A 59 4.28 -5.26 -8.67
CA GLY A 59 4.47 -5.70 -7.30
C GLY A 59 5.26 -7.01 -7.17
N LEU A 60 4.95 -8.00 -8.01
CA LEU A 60 5.63 -9.29 -8.01
C LEU A 60 7.08 -9.19 -8.50
N GLU A 61 7.35 -8.36 -9.50
CA GLU A 61 8.71 -8.15 -10.02
C GLU A 61 9.59 -7.34 -9.06
N HIS A 62 8.99 -6.39 -8.33
CA HIS A 62 9.69 -5.54 -7.36
C HIS A 62 10.06 -6.26 -6.06
N ALA A 63 9.20 -7.15 -5.56
CA ALA A 63 9.22 -7.54 -4.16
C ALA A 63 10.07 -8.79 -3.85
N GLU A 64 11.01 -8.65 -2.91
CA GLU A 64 11.61 -9.79 -2.20
C GLU A 64 10.67 -10.34 -1.11
N ILE A 65 9.84 -9.48 -0.51
CA ILE A 65 8.89 -9.81 0.55
C ILE A 65 7.55 -9.17 0.23
N ILE A 66 6.48 -9.98 0.23
CA ILE A 66 5.12 -9.51 -0.06
C ILE A 66 4.27 -9.59 1.21
N PHE A 67 3.67 -8.45 1.58
CA PHE A 67 2.70 -8.36 2.67
C PHE A 67 1.28 -8.22 2.10
N PHE A 68 0.42 -9.18 2.38
CA PHE A 68 -1.01 -9.07 2.08
C PHE A 68 -1.74 -8.35 3.21
N ALA A 69 -1.88 -7.03 3.09
CA ALA A 69 -2.57 -6.17 4.04
C ALA A 69 -4.01 -5.85 3.59
N LEU A 70 -4.73 -6.86 3.08
CA LEU A 70 -6.11 -6.70 2.63
C LEU A 70 -7.06 -6.73 3.83
N PRO A 71 -8.13 -5.92 3.84
CA PRO A 71 -9.18 -6.08 4.84
C PRO A 71 -9.75 -7.50 4.73
N ARG A 72 -9.94 -8.16 5.88
CA ARG A 72 -10.72 -9.39 5.96
C ARG A 72 -12.20 -9.01 6.08
N PRO A 73 -13.02 -9.11 5.03
CA PRO A 73 -14.45 -9.02 5.22
C PRO A 73 -14.88 -10.21 6.08
N GLU A 74 -15.56 -9.96 7.19
CA GLU A 74 -16.20 -11.03 7.95
C GLU A 74 -17.39 -11.55 7.13
N ALA A 75 -17.52 -12.87 6.99
CA ALA A 75 -18.75 -13.44 6.44
C ALA A 75 -19.90 -13.23 7.44
N ARG A 76 -21.14 -13.17 6.95
CA ARG A 76 -22.36 -12.95 7.77
C ARG A 76 -22.57 -13.98 8.89
N ASP A 77 -21.86 -15.10 8.84
CA ASP A 77 -21.85 -16.20 9.80
C ASP A 77 -20.64 -16.17 10.76
N GLY A 78 -19.82 -15.12 10.71
CA GLY A 78 -18.59 -14.99 11.51
C GLY A 78 -17.41 -15.79 10.99
N SER A 79 -17.54 -16.48 9.85
CA SER A 79 -16.43 -17.20 9.22
C SER A 79 -15.49 -16.25 8.48
N ALA A 80 -14.23 -16.68 8.32
CA ALA A 80 -13.26 -15.94 7.54
C ALA A 80 -13.60 -16.03 6.03
N ASN A 81 -13.86 -14.89 5.39
CA ASN A 81 -14.04 -14.82 3.95
C ASN A 81 -12.68 -14.69 3.25
N HIS A 82 -12.29 -15.70 2.47
CA HIS A 82 -11.00 -15.73 1.76
C HIS A 82 -11.10 -15.27 0.29
N LYS A 83 -12.27 -14.78 -0.18
CA LYS A 83 -12.44 -14.37 -1.59
C LYS A 83 -11.45 -13.29 -2.04
N SER A 84 -11.00 -12.43 -1.13
CA SER A 84 -10.00 -11.38 -1.41
C SER A 84 -8.61 -11.92 -1.80
N PHE A 85 -8.34 -13.22 -1.60
CA PHE A 85 -7.06 -13.86 -1.93
C PHE A 85 -7.10 -14.64 -3.26
N LEU A 86 -8.28 -14.78 -3.88
CA LEU A 86 -8.47 -15.42 -5.18
C LEU A 86 -8.72 -14.32 -6.21
N MET A 87 -7.63 -13.74 -6.71
CA MET A 87 -7.63 -12.91 -7.91
C MET A 87 -6.92 -13.66 -9.04
#